data_AF-A0A840H456-F1
#
_entry.id   AF-A0A840H456-F1
#
_cell.length_a   1.000
_cell.length_b   1.000
_cell.length_c   1.000
_cell.angle_alpha   90.00
_cell.angle_beta   90.00
_cell.angle_gamma   90.00
#
_symmetry.space_group_name_H-M   'P 1'
#
loop_
_entity.id
_entity.type
_entity.pdbx_description
1 polymer ?
#
loop_
_entity_poly.entity_id
_entity_poly.type
_entity_poly.pdbx_seq_one_letter_code
_entity_poly.pdbx_strand_id
1 'polypeptide(L)'
;MDITYANTEALLRFHRFHERLNRSIKVQVIGLRLLADKIEEQRPLQEIKDTLTSHNEFIGAMPDWTDPIGLVRSARFDIGRAGIVSAFSAFDLFLDEISAAVNRWRAFRELPSIADRTADKKSQDSGDADRLDKMYRWLGAKLHTVSSMWPVYRYFRLSRDCIVHRDGRASAALAEQSVASDVQAAIGQWVLKTGEQLPPDILRLSKGDTIDFTSRHAIAASSILRLAALDLNRQVIQELGRSGFVYLTAHEGFLAPEPLFDRQRGGTMLRALNWLLADRYRVRDVREVETARTLRALGLTKRCSKAFEELRAS
;
A
#
# COMPACT_ATOMS: atom_id res chain seq x y z
N MET A 1 13.32 -3.02 -25.01
CA MET A 1 12.36 -2.89 -23.90
C MET A 1 13.10 -2.53 -22.61
N ASP A 2 12.80 -1.36 -22.04
CA ASP A 2 13.36 -0.89 -20.78
C ASP A 2 12.31 -1.02 -19.66
N ILE A 3 12.62 -1.87 -18.66
CA ILE A 3 11.76 -2.17 -17.51
C ILE A 3 12.19 -1.42 -16.24
N THR A 4 13.22 -0.57 -16.30
CA THR A 4 13.83 0.07 -15.11
C THR A 4 12.82 0.83 -14.25
N TYR A 5 11.81 1.42 -14.89
CA TYR A 5 10.74 2.19 -14.24
C TYR A 5 9.37 1.52 -14.31
N ALA A 6 9.34 0.22 -14.59
CA ALA A 6 8.09 -0.50 -14.69
C ALA A 6 7.39 -0.59 -13.32
N ASN A 7 6.08 -0.84 -13.33
CA ASN A 7 5.30 -1.03 -12.13
C ASN A 7 4.59 -2.38 -12.21
N THR A 8 4.73 -3.20 -11.17
CA THR A 8 3.87 -4.38 -11.00
C THR A 8 2.43 -3.97 -10.74
N GLU A 9 1.49 -4.87 -11.01
CA GLU A 9 0.06 -4.63 -10.70
C GLU A 9 -0.16 -4.35 -9.21
N ALA A 10 0.54 -5.09 -8.33
CA ALA A 10 0.49 -4.88 -6.88
C ALA A 10 0.88 -3.45 -6.50
N LEU A 11 1.98 -2.92 -7.06
CA LEU A 11 2.40 -1.55 -6.80
C LEU A 11 1.35 -0.54 -7.29
N LEU A 12 0.76 -0.75 -8.47
CA LEU A 12 -0.29 0.14 -9.00
C LEU A 12 -1.52 0.16 -8.09
N ARG A 13 -1.96 -1.00 -7.61
CA ARG A 13 -3.09 -1.12 -6.66
C ARG A 13 -2.79 -0.40 -5.36
N PHE A 14 -1.63 -0.65 -4.76
CA PHE A 14 -1.21 0.00 -3.53
C PHE A 14 -1.06 1.52 -3.70
N HIS A 15 -0.48 1.97 -4.80
CA HIS A 15 -0.35 3.40 -5.09
C HIS A 15 -1.73 4.07 -5.23
N ARG A 16 -2.67 3.46 -5.96
CA ARG A 16 -4.06 3.97 -6.06
C ARG A 16 -4.76 3.99 -4.70
N PHE A 17 -4.53 2.95 -3.88
CA PHE A 17 -5.03 2.91 -2.51
C PHE A 17 -4.49 4.11 -1.71
N HIS A 18 -3.19 4.37 -1.76
CA HIS A 18 -2.55 5.50 -1.07
C HIS A 18 -3.18 6.84 -1.48
N GLU A 19 -3.33 7.10 -2.79
CA GLU A 19 -3.95 8.33 -3.29
C GLU A 19 -5.43 8.47 -2.89
N ARG A 20 -6.16 7.36 -2.86
CA ARG A 20 -7.56 7.33 -2.40
C ARG A 20 -7.65 7.58 -0.90
N LEU A 21 -6.80 6.94 -0.09
CA LEU A 21 -6.75 7.11 1.36
C LEU A 21 -6.44 8.57 1.71
N ASN A 22 -5.42 9.15 1.07
CA ASN A 22 -5.02 10.54 1.28
C ASN A 22 -6.18 11.52 0.98
N ARG A 23 -6.86 11.35 -0.16
CA ARG A 23 -8.05 12.15 -0.50
C ARG A 23 -9.19 11.95 0.49
N SER A 24 -9.50 10.70 0.83
CA SER A 24 -10.61 10.38 1.73
C SER A 24 -10.40 10.99 3.11
N ILE A 25 -9.20 10.83 3.70
CA ILE A 25 -8.85 11.42 4.99
C ILE A 25 -8.96 12.95 4.96
N LYS A 26 -8.47 13.59 3.89
CA LYS A 26 -8.58 15.04 3.74
C LYS A 26 -10.03 15.51 3.71
N VAL A 27 -10.89 14.84 2.93
CA VAL A 27 -12.33 15.16 2.87
C VAL A 27 -12.99 14.99 4.23
N GLN A 28 -12.73 13.89 4.94
CA GLN A 28 -13.31 13.64 6.26
C GLN A 28 -12.87 14.70 7.30
N VAL A 29 -11.58 15.07 7.31
CA VAL A 29 -11.06 16.07 8.25
C VAL A 29 -11.60 17.47 7.95
N ILE A 30 -11.72 17.84 6.67
CA ILE A 30 -12.35 19.11 6.26
C ILE A 30 -13.82 19.12 6.70
N GLY A 31 -14.56 18.04 6.46
CA GLY A 31 -15.95 17.91 6.91
C GLY A 31 -16.10 18.07 8.43
N LEU A 32 -15.25 17.40 9.21
CA LEU A 32 -15.25 17.56 10.67
C LEU A 32 -14.87 18.99 11.11
N ARG A 33 -13.97 19.66 10.39
CA ARG A 33 -13.63 21.06 10.70
C ARG A 33 -14.80 21.99 10.43
N LEU A 34 -15.47 21.85 9.28
CA LEU A 34 -16.67 22.63 8.96
C LEU A 34 -17.79 22.40 9.98
N LEU A 35 -17.94 21.18 10.48
CA LEU A 35 -18.87 20.88 11.56
C LEU A 35 -18.45 21.58 12.87
N ALA A 36 -17.17 21.52 13.24
CA ALA A 36 -16.66 22.23 14.41
C ALA A 36 -16.90 23.74 14.33
N ASP A 37 -16.61 24.36 13.18
CA ASP A 37 -16.81 25.80 12.95
C ASP A 37 -18.30 26.17 13.16
N LYS A 38 -19.23 25.38 12.62
CA LYS A 38 -20.68 25.59 12.85
C LYS A 38 -21.10 25.48 14.32
N ILE A 39 -20.49 24.56 15.07
CA ILE A 39 -20.75 24.42 16.52
C ILE A 39 -20.21 25.64 17.27
N GLU A 40 -19.00 26.09 16.94
CA GLU A 40 -18.34 27.26 17.53
C GLU A 40 -19.12 28.57 17.24
N GLU A 41 -19.75 28.68 16.06
CA GLU A 41 -20.66 29.78 15.67
C GLU A 41 -21.99 29.81 16.43
N GLN A 42 -22.20 28.92 17.42
CA GLN A 42 -23.44 28.81 18.21
C GLN A 42 -24.71 28.61 17.36
N ARG A 43 -24.58 27.95 16.20
CA ARG A 43 -25.75 27.45 15.46
C ARG A 43 -26.61 26.60 16.40
N PRO A 44 -27.95 26.66 16.31
CA PRO A 44 -28.79 25.80 17.13
C PRO A 44 -28.36 24.34 16.95
N LEU A 45 -27.98 23.67 18.03
CA LEU A 45 -27.57 22.26 18.01
C LEU A 45 -28.63 21.38 17.34
N GLN A 46 -29.90 21.78 17.45
CA GLN A 46 -31.01 21.14 16.77
C GLN A 46 -30.89 21.19 15.24
N GLU A 47 -30.47 22.31 14.64
CA GLU A 47 -30.27 22.44 13.18
C GLU A 47 -29.18 21.46 12.68
N ILE A 48 -28.12 21.29 13.46
CA ILE A 48 -27.06 20.31 13.19
C ILE A 48 -27.62 18.89 13.26
N LYS A 49 -28.38 18.56 14.31
CA LYS A 49 -29.02 17.25 14.48
C LYS A 49 -29.99 16.95 13.34
N ASP A 50 -30.86 17.90 12.98
CA ASP A 50 -31.83 17.77 11.90
C ASP A 50 -31.12 17.51 10.56
N THR A 51 -30.06 18.27 10.29
CA THR A 51 -29.21 18.06 9.10
C THR A 51 -28.65 16.64 9.08
N LEU A 52 -28.07 16.17 10.18
CA LEU A 52 -27.55 14.80 10.24
C LEU A 52 -28.66 13.76 10.02
N THR A 53 -29.79 13.88 10.72
CA THR A 53 -30.90 12.91 10.61
C THR A 53 -31.53 12.84 9.22
N SER A 54 -31.57 13.96 8.50
CA SER A 54 -32.17 14.01 7.16
C SER A 54 -31.42 13.16 6.11
N HIS A 55 -30.17 12.76 6.38
CA HIS A 55 -29.37 11.96 5.46
C HIS A 55 -29.58 10.44 5.64
N ASN A 56 -30.34 9.98 6.65
CA ASN A 56 -30.80 8.59 6.84
C ASN A 56 -29.75 7.46 6.69
N GLU A 57 -28.47 7.73 6.92
CA GLU A 57 -27.38 6.75 6.79
C GLU A 57 -26.96 6.09 8.11
N PHE A 58 -27.59 6.45 9.24
CA PHE A 58 -27.21 5.97 10.56
C PHE A 58 -27.96 4.72 11.01
N ILE A 59 -27.24 3.77 11.60
CA ILE A 59 -27.81 2.64 12.32
C ILE A 59 -27.72 2.96 13.83
N GLY A 60 -28.86 2.93 14.52
CA GLY A 60 -28.94 3.14 15.98
C GLY A 60 -29.35 4.55 16.40
N ALA A 61 -29.24 4.82 17.69
CA ALA A 61 -29.57 6.12 18.27
C ALA A 61 -28.47 7.16 17.97
N MET A 62 -28.85 8.44 17.93
CA MET A 62 -27.88 9.53 17.81
C MET A 62 -26.91 9.53 19.01
N PRO A 63 -25.63 9.89 18.80
CA PRO A 63 -24.66 9.97 19.89
C PRO A 63 -25.06 11.05 20.90
N ASP A 64 -24.51 10.98 22.11
CA ASP A 64 -24.71 12.01 23.12
C ASP A 64 -24.01 13.32 22.71
N TRP A 65 -24.81 14.30 22.29
CA TRP A 65 -24.35 15.62 21.85
C TRP A 65 -24.14 16.62 22.99
N THR A 66 -24.01 16.17 24.24
CA THR A 66 -23.72 17.06 25.39
C THR A 66 -22.35 17.73 25.26
N ASP A 67 -21.37 17.05 24.66
CA ASP A 67 -20.06 17.61 24.28
C ASP A 67 -19.79 17.44 22.77
N PRO A 68 -20.36 18.30 21.92
CA PRO A 68 -20.24 18.20 20.46
C PRO A 68 -18.79 18.37 19.99
N ILE A 69 -18.02 19.24 20.65
CA ILE A 69 -16.62 19.49 20.32
C ILE A 69 -15.74 18.30 20.72
N GLY A 70 -15.99 17.69 21.87
CA GLY A 70 -15.36 16.45 22.29
C GLY A 70 -15.58 15.31 21.31
N LEU A 71 -16.82 15.14 20.82
CA LEU A 71 -17.13 14.14 19.78
C LEU A 71 -16.34 14.39 18.48
N VAL A 72 -16.34 15.63 17.98
CA VAL A 72 -15.59 15.98 16.76
C VAL A 72 -14.09 15.76 16.96
N ARG A 73 -13.55 16.11 18.14
CA ARG A 73 -12.15 15.87 18.47
C ARG A 73 -11.81 14.37 18.50
N SER A 74 -12.63 13.55 19.15
CA SER A 74 -12.46 12.10 19.20
C SER A 74 -12.49 11.49 17.79
N ALA A 75 -13.47 11.89 16.98
CA ALA A 75 -13.61 11.40 15.60
C ALA A 75 -12.35 11.72 14.75
N ARG A 76 -11.69 12.86 14.98
CA ARG A 76 -10.43 13.18 14.29
C ARG A 76 -9.31 12.20 14.64
N PHE A 77 -9.25 11.72 15.87
CA PHE A 77 -8.28 10.69 16.27
C PHE A 77 -8.66 9.31 15.74
N ASP A 78 -9.95 8.98 15.71
CA ASP A 78 -10.46 7.74 15.11
C ASP A 78 -10.09 7.65 13.62
N ILE A 79 -10.21 8.74 12.87
CA ILE A 79 -9.79 8.81 11.46
C ILE A 79 -8.29 8.51 11.32
N GLY A 80 -7.45 9.08 12.18
CA GLY A 80 -6.00 8.83 12.13
C GLY A 80 -5.66 7.37 12.46
N ARG A 81 -6.27 6.81 13.50
CA ARG A 81 -6.10 5.41 13.89
C ARG A 81 -6.57 4.45 12.79
N ALA A 82 -7.78 4.64 12.27
CA ALA A 82 -8.35 3.84 11.20
C ALA A 82 -7.54 3.95 9.90
N GLY A 83 -7.03 5.15 9.60
CA GLY A 83 -6.18 5.39 8.44
C GLY A 83 -4.87 4.60 8.49
N ILE A 84 -4.22 4.52 9.66
CA ILE A 84 -3.00 3.71 9.85
C ILE A 84 -3.29 2.23 9.68
N VAL A 85 -4.34 1.72 10.31
CA VAL A 85 -4.74 0.31 10.17
C VAL A 85 -5.01 -0.02 8.70
N SER A 86 -5.79 0.83 8.02
CA SER A 86 -6.09 0.66 6.60
C SER A 86 -4.84 0.66 5.74
N ALA A 87 -3.89 1.55 6.01
CA ALA A 87 -2.63 1.64 5.27
C ALA A 87 -1.79 0.37 5.39
N PHE A 88 -1.63 -0.17 6.60
CA PHE A 88 -0.91 -1.42 6.81
C PHE A 88 -1.64 -2.63 6.22
N SER A 89 -2.97 -2.70 6.33
CA SER A 89 -3.73 -3.79 5.71
C SER A 89 -3.58 -3.81 4.18
N ALA A 90 -3.61 -2.63 3.54
CA ALA A 90 -3.37 -2.54 2.10
C ALA A 90 -1.92 -2.88 1.72
N PHE A 91 -0.95 -2.54 2.58
CA PHE A 91 0.45 -2.87 2.36
C PHE A 91 0.72 -4.37 2.54
N ASP A 92 0.07 -4.99 3.53
CA ASP A 92 0.08 -6.44 3.76
C ASP A 92 -0.43 -7.19 2.51
N LEU A 93 -1.53 -6.73 1.91
CA LEU A 93 -2.02 -7.26 0.62
C LEU A 93 -1.00 -7.06 -0.50
N PHE A 94 -0.36 -5.89 -0.59
CA PHE A 94 0.69 -5.64 -1.57
C PHE A 94 1.85 -6.64 -1.45
N LEU A 95 2.29 -6.95 -0.22
CA LEU A 95 3.34 -7.94 0.02
C LEU A 95 2.92 -9.34 -0.45
N ASP A 96 1.67 -9.73 -0.20
CA ASP A 96 1.12 -11.00 -0.67
C ASP A 96 1.04 -11.07 -2.20
N GLU A 97 0.55 -10.02 -2.84
CA GLU A 97 0.43 -9.96 -4.30
C GLU A 97 1.80 -9.99 -4.99
N ILE A 98 2.80 -9.26 -4.45
CA ILE A 98 4.19 -9.32 -4.94
C ILE A 98 4.77 -10.72 -4.75
N SER A 99 4.60 -11.32 -3.57
CA SER A 99 5.07 -12.67 -3.29
C SER A 99 4.48 -13.67 -4.29
N ALA A 100 3.17 -13.57 -4.53
CA ALA A 100 2.45 -14.42 -5.47
C ALA A 100 2.96 -14.22 -6.91
N ALA A 101 3.21 -12.98 -7.33
CA ALA A 101 3.76 -12.67 -8.65
C ALA A 101 5.15 -13.29 -8.86
N VAL A 102 6.06 -13.13 -7.90
CA VAL A 102 7.41 -13.70 -7.97
C VAL A 102 7.35 -15.23 -7.95
N ASN A 103 6.57 -15.82 -7.04
CA ASN A 103 6.44 -17.28 -6.96
C ASN A 103 5.81 -17.88 -8.22
N ARG A 104 4.86 -17.17 -8.86
CA ARG A 104 4.27 -17.60 -10.14
C ARG A 104 5.32 -17.66 -11.25
N TRP A 105 6.16 -16.64 -11.36
CA TRP A 105 7.27 -16.63 -12.31
C TRP A 105 8.27 -17.76 -12.02
N ARG A 106 8.64 -17.96 -10.75
CA ARG A 106 9.57 -19.01 -10.34
C ARG A 106 9.02 -20.40 -10.61
N ALA A 107 7.76 -20.66 -10.29
CA ALA A 107 7.07 -21.91 -10.60
C ALA A 107 7.05 -22.18 -12.12
N PHE A 108 6.77 -21.16 -12.94
CA PHE A 108 6.84 -21.28 -14.40
C PHE A 108 8.25 -21.64 -14.90
N ARG A 109 9.29 -21.23 -14.17
CA ARG A 109 10.70 -21.53 -14.45
C ARG A 109 11.22 -22.79 -13.74
N GLU A 110 10.35 -23.53 -13.06
CA GLU A 110 10.70 -24.70 -12.24
C GLU A 110 11.77 -24.37 -11.17
N LEU A 111 11.72 -23.15 -10.65
CA LEU A 111 12.58 -22.67 -9.56
C LEU A 111 11.86 -22.82 -8.21
N PRO A 112 12.59 -23.08 -7.10
CA PRO A 112 12.01 -23.13 -5.76
C PRO A 112 11.30 -21.83 -5.39
N SER A 113 10.30 -21.89 -4.50
CA SER A 113 9.62 -20.71 -3.97
C SER A 113 10.61 -19.77 -3.28
N ILE A 114 10.27 -18.48 -3.19
CA ILE A 114 11.11 -17.53 -2.44
C ILE A 114 11.21 -17.88 -0.95
N ALA A 115 10.17 -18.50 -0.38
CA ALA A 115 10.15 -18.93 1.02
C ALA A 115 11.15 -20.07 1.28
N ASP A 116 11.28 -21.00 0.33
CA ASP A 116 12.15 -22.18 0.45
C ASP A 116 13.64 -21.79 0.50
N ARG A 117 14.03 -20.68 -0.16
CA ARG A 117 15.43 -20.19 -0.16
C ARG A 117 16.00 -19.90 1.22
N THR A 118 15.15 -19.61 2.19
CA THR A 118 15.56 -19.23 3.55
C THR A 118 15.36 -20.31 4.60
N ALA A 119 14.58 -21.36 4.30
CA ALA A 119 14.39 -22.47 5.22
C ALA A 119 15.69 -23.27 5.48
N ASP A 120 16.61 -23.29 4.51
CA ASP A 120 17.91 -23.98 4.62
C ASP A 120 18.96 -23.26 5.46
N LYS A 121 18.72 -22.00 5.86
CA LYS A 121 19.57 -21.32 6.84
C LYS A 121 18.94 -21.52 8.21
N LYS A 122 19.62 -22.27 9.09
CA LYS A 122 19.36 -22.35 10.54
C LYS A 122 19.49 -20.98 11.22
N SER A 123 18.71 -19.98 10.80
CA SER A 123 18.54 -18.76 11.58
C SER A 123 17.56 -19.08 12.69
N GLN A 124 18.10 -19.22 13.90
CA GLN A 124 17.45 -18.93 15.17
C GLN A 124 16.96 -17.47 15.20
N ASP A 125 16.22 -17.02 14.21
CA ASP A 125 15.55 -15.74 14.25
C ASP A 125 14.15 -16.02 14.76
N SER A 126 13.92 -15.55 15.98
CA SER A 126 12.64 -15.51 16.69
C SER A 126 11.47 -15.32 15.74
N GLY A 127 10.36 -16.03 15.97
CA GLY A 127 9.16 -16.05 15.13
C GLY A 127 8.45 -14.70 14.86
N ASP A 128 9.09 -13.58 15.16
CA ASP A 128 8.56 -12.23 15.20
C ASP A 128 9.17 -11.27 14.16
N ALA A 129 9.96 -11.79 13.20
CA ALA A 129 10.50 -10.95 12.13
C ALA A 129 9.38 -10.37 11.25
N ASP A 130 9.41 -9.06 11.06
CA ASP A 130 8.44 -8.27 10.30
C ASP A 130 8.34 -8.77 8.83
N ARG A 131 7.13 -8.72 8.25
CA ARG A 131 6.87 -9.25 6.90
C ARG A 131 7.66 -8.54 5.81
N LEU A 132 7.90 -7.23 5.96
CA LEU A 132 8.68 -6.47 4.99
C LEU A 132 10.14 -6.92 5.02
N ASP A 133 10.72 -7.07 6.21
CA ASP A 133 12.09 -7.56 6.39
C ASP A 133 12.28 -8.97 5.80
N LYS A 134 11.33 -9.89 6.09
CA LYS A 134 11.30 -11.24 5.47
C LYS A 134 11.34 -11.16 3.94
N MET A 135 10.54 -10.27 3.35
CA MET A 135 10.49 -10.11 1.90
C MET A 135 11.81 -9.61 1.31
N TYR A 136 12.46 -8.62 1.94
CA TYR A 136 13.80 -8.16 1.51
C TYR A 136 14.83 -9.29 1.56
N ARG A 137 14.84 -10.06 2.65
CA ARG A 137 15.75 -11.21 2.81
C ARG A 137 15.51 -12.28 1.73
N TRP A 138 14.26 -12.59 1.41
CA TRP A 138 13.90 -13.55 0.37
C TRP A 138 14.38 -13.15 -1.03
N LEU A 139 14.29 -11.86 -1.35
CA LEU A 139 14.80 -11.31 -2.60
C LEU A 139 16.34 -11.18 -2.61
N GLY A 140 17.02 -11.43 -1.48
CA GLY A 140 18.45 -11.12 -1.33
C GLY A 140 18.74 -9.62 -1.45
N ALA A 141 17.72 -8.79 -1.30
CA ALA A 141 17.80 -7.35 -1.42
C ALA A 141 18.23 -6.74 -0.09
N LYS A 142 19.05 -5.70 -0.15
CA LYS A 142 19.45 -4.95 1.04
C LYS A 142 18.46 -3.82 1.30
N LEU A 143 18.06 -3.64 2.55
CA LEU A 143 17.18 -2.54 3.00
C LEU A 143 17.74 -1.12 2.77
N HIS A 144 18.96 -0.97 2.22
CA HIS A 144 19.69 0.30 2.15
C HIS A 144 18.89 1.48 1.54
N THR A 145 17.98 1.23 0.60
CA THR A 145 17.19 2.31 0.00
C THR A 145 16.19 2.92 0.99
N VAL A 146 15.63 2.10 1.88
CA VAL A 146 14.58 2.50 2.85
C VAL A 146 15.08 2.48 4.29
N SER A 147 16.33 2.08 4.54
CA SER A 147 16.90 1.91 5.87
C SER A 147 16.88 3.21 6.69
N SER A 148 17.03 4.37 6.03
CA SER A 148 16.95 5.67 6.70
C SER A 148 15.55 5.98 7.24
N MET A 149 14.50 5.35 6.71
CA MET A 149 13.11 5.52 7.15
C MET A 149 12.61 4.34 7.99
N TRP A 150 13.44 3.30 8.18
CA TRP A 150 13.09 2.10 8.91
C TRP A 150 12.64 2.36 10.36
N PRO A 151 13.28 3.28 11.13
CA PRO A 151 12.79 3.61 12.47
C PRO A 151 11.35 4.15 12.46
N VAL A 152 10.99 4.97 11.47
CA VAL A 152 9.63 5.52 11.34
C VAL A 152 8.63 4.45 10.91
N TYR A 153 9.04 3.55 10.01
CA TYR A 153 8.26 2.36 9.67
C TYR A 153 7.94 1.52 10.92
N ARG A 154 8.96 1.19 11.73
CA ARG A 154 8.80 0.42 12.98
C ARG A 154 7.87 1.13 13.97
N TYR A 155 8.03 2.44 14.14
CA TYR A 155 7.15 3.24 14.98
C TYR A 155 5.67 3.10 14.58
N PHE A 156 5.35 3.27 13.29
CA PHE A 156 3.98 3.13 12.82
C PHE A 156 3.47 1.69 12.83
N ARG A 157 4.35 0.69 12.63
CA ARG A 157 3.99 -0.74 12.75
C ARG A 157 3.59 -1.08 14.18
N LEU A 158 4.42 -0.72 15.16
CA LEU A 158 4.11 -0.90 16.59
C LEU A 158 2.82 -0.17 16.98
N SER A 159 2.60 1.01 16.41
CA SER A 159 1.38 1.77 16.67
C SER A 159 0.14 1.09 16.08
N ARG A 160 0.23 0.56 14.86
CA ARG A 160 -0.84 -0.25 14.25
C ARG A 160 -1.20 -1.42 15.16
N ASP A 161 -0.21 -2.12 15.69
CA ASP A 161 -0.45 -3.27 16.56
C ASP A 161 -1.11 -2.86 17.88
N CYS A 162 -0.73 -1.70 18.44
CA CYS A 162 -1.41 -1.13 19.61
C CYS A 162 -2.85 -0.68 19.30
N ILE A 163 -3.09 -0.08 18.14
CA ILE A 163 -4.44 0.31 17.71
C ILE A 163 -5.34 -0.90 17.58
N VAL A 164 -4.87 -1.96 16.92
CA VAL A 164 -5.67 -3.15 16.63
C VAL A 164 -5.86 -4.04 17.87
N HIS A 165 -4.81 -4.24 18.67
CA HIS A 165 -4.81 -5.28 19.71
C HIS A 165 -4.88 -4.73 21.14
N ARG A 166 -4.81 -3.40 21.31
CA ARG A 166 -4.75 -2.77 22.64
C ARG A 166 -5.68 -1.55 22.76
N ASP A 167 -6.70 -1.46 21.91
CA ASP A 167 -7.64 -0.33 21.87
C ASP A 167 -6.94 1.04 21.77
N GLY A 168 -5.86 1.08 20.98
CA GLY A 168 -5.05 2.30 20.84
C GLY A 168 -4.25 2.68 22.08
N ARG A 169 -3.99 1.76 23.02
CA ARG A 169 -3.12 1.99 24.18
C ARG A 169 -1.68 1.60 23.89
N ALA A 170 -0.76 2.54 24.10
CA ALA A 170 0.66 2.36 23.81
C ALA A 170 1.27 1.19 24.60
N SER A 171 2.04 0.35 23.91
CA SER A 171 2.88 -0.69 24.53
C SER A 171 4.19 -0.10 25.06
N ALA A 172 4.93 -0.88 25.85
CA ALA A 172 6.27 -0.48 26.29
C ALA A 172 7.22 -0.29 25.08
N ALA A 173 7.14 -1.17 24.08
CA ALA A 173 7.94 -1.08 22.87
C ALA A 173 7.61 0.17 22.04
N LEU A 174 6.33 0.54 21.93
CA LEU A 174 5.97 1.79 21.25
C LEU A 174 6.44 3.02 22.03
N ALA A 175 6.30 3.02 23.35
CA ALA A 175 6.77 4.10 24.20
C ALA A 175 8.28 4.33 24.03
N GLU A 176 9.07 3.25 24.08
CA GLU A 176 10.52 3.29 23.82
C GLU A 176 10.84 3.80 22.41
N GLN A 177 10.18 3.25 21.38
CA GLN A 177 10.40 3.66 19.99
C GLN A 177 10.03 5.14 19.76
N SER A 178 9.04 5.67 20.48
CA SER A 178 8.54 7.05 20.28
C SER A 178 9.55 8.14 20.65
N VAL A 179 10.50 7.81 21.54
CA VAL A 179 11.55 8.72 22.01
C VAL A 179 12.94 8.35 21.48
N ALA A 180 13.03 7.29 20.68
CA ALA A 180 14.29 6.82 20.14
C ALA A 180 14.92 7.86 19.19
N SER A 181 16.23 8.06 19.33
CA SER A 181 16.97 9.09 18.58
C SER A 181 17.03 8.79 17.08
N ASP A 182 16.98 7.52 16.68
CA ASP A 182 16.95 7.08 15.30
C ASP A 182 15.65 7.45 14.58
N VAL A 183 14.51 7.44 15.27
CA VAL A 183 13.22 7.94 14.76
C VAL A 183 13.30 9.43 14.49
N GLN A 184 13.85 10.20 15.43
CA GLN A 184 13.98 11.65 15.26
C GLN A 184 14.93 11.98 14.10
N ALA A 185 16.05 11.26 13.98
CA ALA A 185 16.99 11.41 12.86
C ALA A 185 16.32 11.09 11.51
N ALA A 186 15.52 10.02 11.45
CA ALA A 186 14.78 9.64 10.24
C ALA A 186 13.73 10.69 9.85
N ILE A 187 13.01 11.25 10.82
CA ILE A 187 12.04 12.33 10.60
C ILE A 187 12.72 13.61 10.11
N GLY A 188 13.95 13.90 10.57
CA GLY A 188 14.75 15.00 10.04
C GLY A 188 15.04 14.89 8.53
N GLN A 189 14.97 13.69 7.95
CA GLN A 189 15.14 13.44 6.52
C GLN A 189 13.81 13.33 5.75
N TRP A 190 12.66 13.52 6.41
CA TRP A 190 11.34 13.24 5.86
C TRP A 190 11.08 13.94 4.52
N VAL A 191 11.20 15.27 4.50
CA VAL A 191 10.91 16.10 3.33
C VAL A 191 11.77 15.66 2.15
N LEU A 192 13.06 15.44 2.39
CA LEU A 192 14.02 14.99 1.37
C LEU A 192 13.67 13.61 0.80
N LYS A 193 13.19 12.68 1.63
CA LYS A 193 12.92 11.29 1.23
C LYS A 193 11.53 11.07 0.65
N THR A 194 10.56 11.87 1.06
CA THR A 194 9.15 11.69 0.69
C THR A 194 8.67 12.72 -0.34
N GLY A 195 9.32 13.89 -0.41
CA GLY A 195 8.85 15.04 -1.18
C GLY A 195 7.64 15.75 -0.57
N GLU A 196 7.22 15.37 0.64
CA GLU A 196 6.13 16.03 1.36
C GLU A 196 6.56 17.38 1.94
N GLN A 197 5.61 18.28 2.15
CA GLN A 197 5.89 19.65 2.61
C GLN A 197 6.42 19.72 4.04
N LEU A 198 5.96 18.83 4.93
CA LEU A 198 6.30 18.87 6.36
C LEU A 198 6.47 17.45 6.89
N PRO A 199 7.43 17.24 7.82
CA PRO A 199 7.51 15.99 8.57
C PRO A 199 6.23 15.75 9.39
N PRO A 200 5.84 14.50 9.63
CA PRO A 200 4.86 14.19 10.65
C PRO A 200 5.48 14.43 12.02
N ASP A 201 4.63 14.81 12.97
CA ASP A 201 5.02 14.84 14.37
C ASP A 201 5.08 13.40 14.89
N ILE A 202 6.06 13.11 15.75
CA ILE A 202 6.14 11.83 16.47
C ILE A 202 5.60 12.09 17.87
N LEU A 203 4.49 11.42 18.22
CA LEU A 203 3.94 11.50 19.56
C LEU A 203 4.91 10.84 20.52
N ARG A 204 5.39 11.57 21.53
CA ARG A 204 6.13 10.99 22.65
C ARG A 204 5.11 10.32 23.58
N LEU A 205 5.26 9.02 23.79
CA LEU A 205 4.29 8.19 24.49
C LEU A 205 4.93 7.50 25.69
N SER A 206 4.16 7.37 26.77
CA SER A 206 4.39 6.45 27.87
C SER A 206 3.54 5.18 27.69
N LYS A 207 3.93 4.09 28.36
CA LYS A 207 3.14 2.84 28.35
C LYS A 207 1.74 3.10 28.90
N GLY A 208 0.72 2.72 28.14
CA GLY A 208 -0.69 2.88 28.51
C GLY A 208 -1.34 4.19 28.03
N ASP A 209 -0.56 5.11 27.48
CA ASP A 209 -1.10 6.34 26.88
C ASP A 209 -2.06 6.01 25.72
N THR A 210 -3.08 6.84 25.55
CA THR A 210 -3.94 6.79 24.36
C THR A 210 -3.16 7.32 23.16
N ILE A 211 -3.24 6.60 22.04
CA ILE A 211 -2.63 7.02 20.77
C ILE A 211 -3.57 7.99 20.05
N ASP A 212 -3.32 9.28 20.24
CA ASP A 212 -4.09 10.38 19.67
C ASP A 212 -3.59 10.77 18.27
N PHE A 213 -3.59 9.80 17.36
CA PHE A 213 -3.13 10.03 15.99
C PHE A 213 -4.12 10.82 15.15
N THR A 214 -3.61 11.88 14.54
CA THR A 214 -4.33 12.69 13.57
C THR A 214 -4.20 12.15 12.14
N SER A 215 -4.91 12.77 11.21
CA SER A 215 -4.78 12.50 9.77
C SER A 215 -3.36 12.61 9.21
N ARG A 216 -2.54 13.52 9.76
CA ARG A 216 -1.13 13.67 9.34
C ARG A 216 -0.35 12.38 9.59
N HIS A 217 -0.59 11.72 10.73
CA HIS A 217 0.05 10.46 11.08
C HIS A 217 -0.37 9.32 10.13
N ALA A 218 -1.66 9.25 9.78
CA ALA A 218 -2.17 8.26 8.84
C ALA A 218 -1.60 8.42 7.43
N ILE A 219 -1.55 9.65 6.92
CA ILE A 219 -0.96 9.95 5.61
C ILE A 219 0.53 9.60 5.65
N ALA A 220 1.26 10.00 6.68
CA ALA A 220 2.67 9.69 6.84
C ALA A 220 2.95 8.18 6.90
N ALA A 221 2.19 7.43 7.68
CA ALA A 221 2.29 5.97 7.71
C ALA A 221 2.14 5.39 6.29
N SER A 222 1.10 5.79 5.56
CA SER A 222 0.88 5.35 4.18
C SER A 222 2.01 5.76 3.23
N SER A 223 2.62 6.94 3.40
CA SER A 223 3.74 7.42 2.59
C SER A 223 5.01 6.59 2.79
N ILE A 224 5.35 6.21 4.03
CA ILE A 224 6.50 5.33 4.29
C ILE A 224 6.26 3.96 3.64
N LEU A 225 5.05 3.43 3.77
CA LEU A 225 4.69 2.16 3.12
C LEU A 225 4.77 2.26 1.59
N ARG A 226 4.44 3.42 1.01
CA ARG A 226 4.62 3.68 -0.43
C ARG A 226 6.08 3.72 -0.84
N LEU A 227 6.96 4.31 -0.03
CA LEU A 227 8.41 4.28 -0.29
C LEU A 227 8.94 2.84 -0.27
N ALA A 228 8.53 2.05 0.73
CA ALA A 228 8.86 0.63 0.81
C ALA A 228 8.32 -0.14 -0.39
N ALA A 229 7.07 0.10 -0.81
CA ALA A 229 6.48 -0.55 -1.97
C ALA A 229 7.22 -0.22 -3.27
N LEU A 230 7.62 1.05 -3.44
CA LEU A 230 8.38 1.50 -4.62
C LEU A 230 9.76 0.84 -4.70
N ASP A 231 10.48 0.77 -3.58
CA ASP A 231 11.77 0.12 -3.54
C ASP A 231 11.65 -1.39 -3.77
N LEU A 232 10.72 -2.05 -3.07
CA LEU A 232 10.48 -3.48 -3.23
C LEU A 232 10.07 -3.84 -4.68
N ASN A 233 9.23 -3.02 -5.31
CA ASN A 233 8.86 -3.21 -6.71
C ASN A 233 10.10 -3.18 -7.63
N ARG A 234 11.08 -2.31 -7.37
CA ARG A 234 12.34 -2.30 -8.15
C ARG A 234 13.12 -3.60 -7.97
N GLN A 235 13.21 -4.10 -6.74
CA GLN A 235 13.88 -5.39 -6.46
C GLN A 235 13.19 -6.54 -7.18
N VAL A 236 11.86 -6.56 -7.18
CA VAL A 236 11.04 -7.56 -7.86
C VAL A 236 11.23 -7.49 -9.38
N ILE A 237 11.24 -6.30 -9.97
CA ILE A 237 11.48 -6.13 -11.42
C ILE A 237 12.87 -6.64 -11.81
N GLN A 238 13.89 -6.43 -10.97
CA GLN A 238 15.22 -6.96 -11.19
C GLN A 238 15.23 -8.50 -11.14
N GLU A 239 14.56 -9.11 -10.15
CA GLU A 239 14.41 -10.57 -10.03
C GLU A 239 13.66 -11.18 -11.22
N LEU A 240 12.60 -10.52 -11.71
CA LEU A 240 11.82 -10.99 -12.85
C LEU A 240 12.59 -10.88 -14.18
N GLY A 241 13.34 -9.79 -14.34
CA GLY A 241 13.91 -9.40 -15.62
C GLY A 241 12.84 -9.17 -16.70
N ARG A 242 13.29 -8.95 -17.95
CA ARG A 242 12.38 -8.67 -19.07
C ARG A 242 11.41 -9.83 -19.34
N SER A 243 11.92 -11.05 -19.34
CA SER A 243 11.12 -12.25 -19.61
C SER A 243 10.07 -12.50 -18.53
N GLY A 244 10.43 -12.38 -17.25
CA GLY A 244 9.47 -12.53 -16.16
C GLY A 244 8.41 -11.44 -16.16
N PHE A 245 8.78 -10.21 -16.52
CA PHE A 245 7.82 -9.12 -16.61
C PHE A 245 6.82 -9.28 -17.77
N VAL A 246 7.29 -9.73 -18.95
CA VAL A 246 6.42 -10.08 -20.09
C VAL A 246 5.51 -11.27 -19.73
N TYR A 247 6.05 -12.29 -19.06
CA TYR A 247 5.28 -13.43 -18.55
C TYR A 247 4.12 -12.97 -17.65
N LEU A 248 4.41 -12.17 -16.63
CA LEU A 248 3.40 -11.68 -15.69
C LEU A 248 2.39 -10.77 -16.38
N THR A 249 2.82 -9.91 -17.29
CA THR A 249 1.91 -9.05 -18.04
C THR A 249 0.96 -9.88 -18.90
N ALA A 250 1.44 -10.93 -19.56
CA ALA A 250 0.59 -11.82 -20.34
C ALA A 250 -0.34 -12.66 -19.46
N HIS A 251 0.13 -13.06 -18.27
CA HIS A 251 -0.69 -13.73 -17.29
C HIS A 251 -1.85 -12.85 -16.81
N GLU A 252 -1.55 -11.66 -16.28
CA GLU A 252 -2.57 -10.72 -15.80
C GLU A 252 -3.47 -10.22 -16.92
N GLY A 253 -2.94 -10.08 -18.14
CA GLY A 253 -3.68 -9.59 -19.29
C GLY A 253 -4.68 -10.60 -19.86
N PHE A 254 -4.38 -11.91 -19.80
CA PHE A 254 -5.16 -12.91 -20.54
C PHE A 254 -5.47 -14.21 -19.78
N LEU A 255 -4.68 -14.59 -18.78
CA LEU A 255 -4.71 -15.93 -18.19
C LEU A 255 -5.17 -15.96 -16.73
N ALA A 256 -5.23 -14.80 -16.07
CA ALA A 256 -5.76 -14.69 -14.72
C ALA A 256 -7.27 -14.96 -14.68
N PRO A 257 -7.85 -15.35 -13.52
CA PRO A 257 -9.30 -15.50 -13.39
C PRO A 257 -10.09 -14.23 -13.74
N GLU A 258 -9.51 -13.07 -13.44
CA GLU A 258 -10.02 -11.75 -13.80
C GLU A 258 -8.97 -11.01 -14.64
N PRO A 259 -8.95 -11.23 -15.97
CA PRO A 259 -7.96 -10.61 -16.84
C PRO A 259 -8.10 -9.10 -16.92
N LEU A 260 -6.97 -8.38 -16.97
CA LEU A 260 -6.90 -6.93 -17.15
C LEU A 260 -7.18 -6.47 -18.60
N PHE A 261 -7.88 -7.28 -19.38
CA PHE A 261 -8.13 -7.04 -20.79
C PHE A 261 -9.16 -5.92 -20.98
N ASP A 262 -8.80 -4.91 -21.79
CA ASP A 262 -9.72 -3.87 -22.25
C ASP A 262 -10.15 -4.15 -23.70
N ARG A 263 -11.43 -4.52 -23.87
CA ARG A 263 -12.04 -4.82 -25.17
C ARG A 263 -11.95 -3.67 -26.15
N GLN A 264 -11.99 -2.42 -25.68
CA GLN A 264 -12.00 -1.25 -26.55
C GLN A 264 -10.61 -0.93 -27.13
N ARG A 265 -9.54 -1.54 -26.57
CA ARG A 265 -8.14 -1.19 -26.90
C ARG A 265 -7.36 -2.33 -27.59
N GLY A 266 -7.99 -3.48 -27.83
CA GLY A 266 -7.32 -4.68 -28.34
C GLY A 266 -7.61 -5.00 -29.81
N GLY A 267 -6.76 -4.52 -30.74
CA GLY A 267 -6.83 -4.96 -32.15
C GLY A 267 -6.27 -6.37 -32.38
N THR A 268 -5.15 -6.71 -31.72
CA THR A 268 -4.51 -8.03 -31.72
C THR A 268 -3.97 -8.35 -30.34
N MET A 269 -3.71 -9.63 -30.04
CA MET A 269 -3.14 -10.06 -28.75
C MET A 269 -1.83 -9.34 -28.42
N LEU A 270 -0.93 -9.20 -29.40
CA LEU A 270 0.36 -8.52 -29.20
C LEU A 270 0.20 -7.01 -28.96
N ARG A 271 -0.76 -6.36 -29.64
CA ARG A 271 -1.06 -4.94 -29.40
C ARG A 271 -1.65 -4.72 -28.01
N ALA A 272 -2.56 -5.58 -27.57
CA ALA A 272 -3.12 -5.53 -26.22
C ALA A 272 -2.02 -5.73 -25.16
N LEU A 273 -1.13 -6.70 -25.36
CA LEU A 273 0.00 -6.94 -24.45
C LEU A 273 0.98 -5.76 -24.41
N ASN A 274 1.32 -5.19 -25.57
CA ASN A 274 2.18 -4.00 -25.64
C ASN A 274 1.53 -2.79 -24.97
N TRP A 275 0.21 -2.63 -25.10
CA TRP A 275 -0.52 -1.56 -24.42
C TRP A 275 -0.45 -1.74 -22.90
N LEU A 276 -0.64 -2.96 -22.38
CA LEU A 276 -0.46 -3.24 -20.95
C LEU A 276 0.97 -2.93 -20.49
N LEU A 277 1.99 -3.36 -21.23
CA LEU A 277 3.38 -3.05 -20.92
C LEU A 277 3.64 -1.53 -20.89
N ALA A 278 3.26 -0.82 -21.95
CA ALA A 278 3.60 0.58 -22.14
C ALA A 278 2.74 1.53 -21.29
N ASP A 279 1.42 1.40 -21.35
CA ASP A 279 0.50 2.35 -20.73
C ASP A 279 0.26 2.00 -19.26
N ARG A 280 -0.12 0.74 -18.97
CA ARG A 280 -0.44 0.34 -17.61
C ARG A 280 0.83 0.23 -16.75
N TYR A 281 1.81 -0.53 -17.22
CA TYR A 281 3.00 -0.84 -16.42
C TYR A 281 4.19 0.09 -16.67
N ARG A 282 4.04 1.10 -17.54
CA ARG A 282 5.05 2.15 -17.80
C ARG A 282 6.41 1.63 -18.28
N VAL A 283 6.42 0.49 -18.97
CA VAL A 283 7.60 -0.03 -19.66
C VAL A 283 7.92 0.88 -20.85
N ARG A 284 9.20 1.23 -21.02
CA ARG A 284 9.66 2.09 -22.12
C ARG A 284 10.20 1.26 -23.29
N ASP A 285 10.20 1.85 -24.48
CA ASP A 285 10.71 1.24 -25.72
C ASP A 285 10.10 -0.14 -26.01
N VAL A 286 8.78 -0.26 -25.84
CA VAL A 286 8.03 -1.49 -26.12
C VAL A 286 7.88 -1.65 -27.64
N ARG A 287 8.48 -2.70 -28.19
CA ARG A 287 8.40 -3.03 -29.63
C ARG A 287 7.73 -4.38 -29.82
N GLU A 288 6.76 -4.45 -30.71
CA GLU A 288 5.99 -5.68 -30.97
C GLU A 288 6.86 -6.89 -31.31
N VAL A 289 7.90 -6.69 -32.13
CA VAL A 289 8.86 -7.75 -32.50
C VAL A 289 9.61 -8.31 -31.27
N GLU A 290 9.97 -7.45 -30.31
CA GLU A 290 10.66 -7.88 -29.09
C GLU A 290 9.72 -8.61 -28.14
N THR A 291 8.50 -8.11 -27.95
CA THR A 291 7.46 -8.77 -27.16
C THR A 291 7.09 -10.14 -27.73
N ALA A 292 6.88 -10.23 -29.06
CA ALA A 292 6.55 -11.48 -29.74
C ALA A 292 7.67 -12.52 -29.61
N ARG A 293 8.95 -12.09 -29.75
CA ARG A 293 10.12 -12.94 -29.54
C ARG A 293 10.18 -13.47 -28.12
N THR A 294 9.92 -12.61 -27.13
CA THR A 294 9.92 -12.99 -25.72
C THR A 294 8.80 -14.00 -25.41
N LEU A 295 7.57 -13.75 -25.86
CA LEU A 295 6.46 -14.70 -25.71
C LEU A 295 6.73 -16.05 -26.37
N ARG A 296 7.37 -16.05 -27.55
CA ARG A 296 7.74 -17.27 -28.26
C ARG A 296 8.79 -18.05 -27.49
N ALA A 297 9.82 -17.37 -26.97
CA ALA A 297 10.85 -17.98 -26.14
C ALA A 297 10.28 -18.55 -24.83
N LEU A 298 9.17 -17.98 -24.33
CA LEU A 298 8.42 -18.50 -23.18
C LEU A 298 7.43 -19.62 -23.55
N GLY A 299 7.23 -19.94 -24.83
CA GLY A 299 6.24 -20.93 -25.25
C GLY A 299 4.78 -20.54 -25.01
N LEU A 300 4.49 -19.25 -24.77
CA LEU A 300 3.15 -18.78 -24.36
C LEU A 300 2.27 -18.31 -25.51
N THR A 301 2.82 -18.11 -26.72
CA THR A 301 2.12 -17.48 -27.83
C THR A 301 0.76 -18.11 -28.11
N LYS A 302 0.70 -19.45 -28.28
CA LYS A 302 -0.55 -20.16 -28.59
C LYS A 302 -1.59 -20.01 -27.49
N ARG A 303 -1.17 -20.15 -26.23
CA ARG A 303 -2.05 -20.06 -25.06
C ARG A 303 -2.62 -18.66 -24.89
N CYS A 304 -1.78 -17.63 -24.98
CA CYS A 304 -2.22 -16.23 -24.90
C CYS A 304 -3.12 -15.84 -26.08
N SER A 305 -2.82 -16.29 -27.30
CA SER A 305 -3.69 -16.05 -28.46
C SER A 305 -5.06 -16.66 -28.27
N LYS A 306 -5.15 -17.93 -27.82
CA LYS A 306 -6.44 -18.58 -27.56
C LYS A 306 -7.26 -17.83 -26.51
N ALA A 307 -6.64 -17.53 -25.36
CA ALA A 307 -7.31 -16.80 -24.28
C ALA A 307 -7.76 -15.39 -24.72
N PHE A 308 -6.97 -14.70 -25.53
CA PHE A 308 -7.33 -13.40 -26.08
C PHE A 308 -8.56 -13.46 -26.99
N GLU A 309 -8.66 -14.46 -27.86
CA GLU A 309 -9.85 -14.62 -28.72
C GLU A 309 -11.10 -14.97 -27.89
N GLU A 310 -10.97 -15.80 -26.86
CA GLU A 310 -12.07 -16.12 -25.93
C GLU A 310 -12.57 -14.85 -25.20
N LEU A 311 -11.65 -14.00 -24.72
CA LEU A 311 -11.99 -12.74 -24.04
C LEU A 311 -12.63 -11.71 -24.96
N ARG A 312 -12.34 -11.75 -26.27
CA ARG A 312 -13.01 -10.91 -27.28
C ARG A 312 -14.40 -11.39 -27.64
N ALA A 313 -14.67 -12.69 -27.50
CA ALA A 313 -15.93 -13.31 -27.86
C ALA A 313 -16.98 -13.28 -26.74
N SER A 314 -16.54 -13.31 -25.47
CA SER A 314 -17.38 -12.93 -24.31
C SER A 314 -17.81 -11.47 -24.39
#